data_AF-A0A847CNB9-F1
#
_entry.id   AF-A0A847CNB9-F1
#
_cell.length_a   1.000
_cell.length_b   1.000
_cell.length_c   1.000
_cell.angle_alpha   90.00
_cell.angle_beta   90.00
_cell.angle_gamma   90.00
#
_symmetry.space_group_name_H-M   'P 1'
#
loop_
_entity.id
_entity.type
_entity.pdbx_description
1 polymer ?
#
loop_
_entity_poly.entity_id
_entity_poly.type
_entity_poly.pdbx_seq_one_letter_code
_entity_poly.pdbx_strand_id
1 'polypeptide(L)'
;VLVGLGGDALGVVVPWNEKQFQYTLKDLNRPAAGRISINGETIELSNAFAVLDRGRGVWPYKMTWNWGTGNGTVHGVKLGLQIGGKWTDGTGSTENGLFVDGRLHYWPDELTWEYDLSDETANWRVHGPQVDATLTPFYRRRAVTELGLLGTRIHQGFGTWSGWATDNDQNRYSLDGLVGWAEEARNRW
;
A
#
# COMPACT_ATOMS: atom_id res chain seq x y z
N VAL A 1 -18.50 9.11 9.15
CA VAL A 1 -17.06 9.01 9.49
C VAL A 1 -16.42 10.37 9.24
N LEU A 2 -15.64 10.87 10.20
CA LEU A 2 -14.80 12.06 10.06
C LEU A 2 -13.37 11.61 9.83
N VAL A 3 -12.68 12.24 8.89
CA VAL A 3 -11.25 12.00 8.61
C VAL A 3 -10.48 13.26 8.97
N GLY A 4 -9.47 13.12 9.82
CA GLY A 4 -8.63 14.22 10.27
C GLY A 4 -7.79 14.84 9.14
N LEU A 5 -7.16 15.98 9.45
CA LEU A 5 -6.12 16.56 8.61
C LEU A 5 -4.97 15.55 8.46
N GLY A 6 -4.50 15.37 7.23
CA GLY A 6 -3.34 14.55 6.91
C GLY A 6 -2.03 15.35 7.08
N GLY A 7 -0.91 14.64 6.97
CA GLY A 7 0.40 15.25 6.80
C GLY A 7 0.75 15.42 5.32
N ASP A 8 1.99 15.13 4.97
CA ASP A 8 2.44 14.97 3.60
C ASP A 8 1.64 13.88 2.87
N ALA A 9 1.69 13.92 1.55
CA ALA A 9 1.19 12.86 0.67
C ALA A 9 2.27 12.51 -0.36
N LEU A 10 2.34 11.24 -0.76
CA LEU A 10 3.24 10.78 -1.80
C LEU A 10 2.56 10.98 -3.16
N GLY A 11 3.06 11.95 -3.93
CA GLY A 11 2.65 12.19 -5.31
C GLY A 11 3.72 11.72 -6.28
N VAL A 12 3.38 10.79 -7.18
CA VAL A 12 4.36 10.21 -8.13
C VAL A 12 3.80 10.24 -9.53
N VAL A 13 4.65 10.55 -10.51
CA VAL A 13 4.40 10.27 -11.91
C VAL A 13 5.23 9.05 -12.31
N VAL A 14 4.57 8.01 -12.81
CA VAL A 14 5.20 6.81 -13.39
C VAL A 14 5.10 6.92 -14.91
N PRO A 15 6.19 7.28 -15.61
CA PRO A 15 6.20 7.43 -17.06
C PRO A 15 6.62 6.12 -17.73
N TRP A 16 5.68 5.40 -18.35
CA TRP A 16 6.03 4.18 -19.11
C TRP A 16 6.59 4.48 -20.50
N ASN A 17 6.11 5.55 -21.14
CA ASN A 17 6.64 6.11 -22.38
C ASN A 17 6.08 7.53 -22.59
N GLU A 18 6.43 8.17 -23.72
CA GLU A 18 6.01 9.54 -24.06
C GLU A 18 4.48 9.76 -24.09
N LYS A 19 3.68 8.69 -24.23
CA LYS A 19 2.21 8.77 -24.37
C LYS A 19 1.45 8.12 -23.21
N GLN A 20 2.13 7.37 -22.35
CA GLN A 20 1.52 6.57 -21.29
C GLN A 20 2.19 6.87 -19.96
N PHE A 21 1.37 7.24 -18.99
CA PHE A 21 1.82 7.59 -17.64
C PHE A 21 0.70 7.35 -16.64
N GLN A 22 1.07 7.27 -15.37
CA GLN A 22 0.17 7.39 -14.25
C GLN A 22 0.66 8.48 -13.32
N TYR A 23 -0.25 9.32 -12.85
CA TYR A 23 -0.05 10.12 -11.66
C TYR A 23 -0.84 9.49 -10.51
N THR A 24 -0.18 9.33 -9.36
CA THR A 24 -0.79 8.89 -8.12
C THR A 24 -0.63 9.91 -7.01
N LEU A 25 -1.57 9.85 -6.07
CA LEU A 25 -1.48 10.50 -4.78
C LEU A 25 -1.87 9.49 -3.71
N LYS A 26 -0.94 9.22 -2.80
CA LYS A 26 -1.12 8.34 -1.64
C LYS A 26 -1.03 9.17 -0.36
N ASP A 27 -2.11 9.20 0.40
CA ASP A 27 -2.20 9.89 1.69
C ASP A 27 -2.65 8.86 2.73
N LEU A 28 -1.69 8.45 3.56
CA LEU A 28 -1.79 7.32 4.47
C LEU A 28 -1.97 7.77 5.92
N ASN A 29 -2.35 6.81 6.76
CA ASN A 29 -2.39 6.94 8.22
C ASN A 29 -3.24 8.11 8.72
N ARG A 30 -4.30 8.46 7.98
CA ARG A 30 -5.19 9.57 8.36
C ARG A 30 -6.09 9.13 9.50
N PRO A 31 -6.10 9.80 10.66
CA PRO A 31 -7.01 9.44 11.75
C PRO A 31 -8.47 9.48 11.28
N ALA A 32 -9.21 8.40 11.54
CA ALA A 32 -10.61 8.26 11.19
C ALA A 32 -11.43 7.93 12.44
N ALA A 33 -12.54 8.64 12.62
CA ALA A 33 -13.43 8.45 13.76
C ALA A 33 -14.90 8.50 13.35
N GLY A 34 -15.77 7.90 14.17
CA GLY A 34 -17.22 7.92 13.99
C GLY A 34 -17.80 6.52 13.91
N ARG A 35 -18.86 6.33 13.12
CA ARG A 35 -19.59 5.06 13.03
C ARG A 35 -19.72 4.60 11.59
N ILE A 36 -19.66 3.29 11.39
CA ILE A 36 -20.08 2.62 10.14
C ILE A 36 -21.22 1.67 10.49
N SER A 37 -22.29 1.66 9.68
CA SER A 37 -23.36 0.69 9.82
C SER A 37 -23.37 -0.25 8.61
N ILE A 38 -23.23 -1.55 8.84
CA ILE A 38 -23.20 -2.60 7.81
C ILE A 38 -24.24 -3.65 8.20
N ASN A 39 -25.20 -3.95 7.32
CA ASN A 39 -26.23 -4.96 7.54
C ASN A 39 -26.97 -4.83 8.89
N GLY A 40 -27.16 -3.59 9.38
CA GLY A 40 -27.82 -3.31 10.65
C GLY A 40 -26.89 -3.33 11.88
N GLU A 41 -25.65 -3.80 11.75
CA GLU A 41 -24.64 -3.72 12.80
C GLU A 41 -23.92 -2.37 12.74
N THR A 42 -23.71 -1.71 13.88
CA THR A 42 -22.98 -0.45 13.97
C THR A 42 -21.63 -0.67 14.63
N ILE A 43 -20.58 -0.28 13.93
CA ILE A 43 -19.18 -0.37 14.36
C ILE A 43 -18.69 1.04 14.69
N GLU A 44 -18.22 1.23 15.92
CA GLU A 44 -17.53 2.45 16.34
C GLU A 44 -16.08 2.45 15.84
N LEU A 45 -15.67 3.56 15.25
CA LEU A 45 -14.30 3.84 14.86
C LEU A 45 -13.71 4.81 15.89
N SER A 46 -12.91 4.28 16.81
CA SER A 46 -12.20 5.08 17.83
C SER A 46 -10.69 5.17 17.57
N ASN A 47 -10.10 4.14 16.95
CA ASN A 47 -8.68 4.02 16.63
C ASN A 47 -8.48 3.55 15.18
N ALA A 48 -9.22 4.14 14.24
CA ALA A 48 -9.15 3.77 12.83
C ALA A 48 -8.28 4.74 12.04
N PHE A 49 -7.77 4.25 10.91
CA PHE A 49 -7.05 5.05 9.93
C PHE A 49 -7.75 4.95 8.58
N ALA A 50 -7.69 6.03 7.80
CA ALA A 50 -8.10 6.08 6.42
C ALA A 50 -6.86 6.23 5.51
N VAL A 51 -6.92 5.58 4.36
CA VAL A 51 -5.92 5.68 3.29
C VAL A 51 -6.63 6.23 2.06
N LEU A 52 -6.11 7.32 1.52
CA LEU A 52 -6.51 7.82 0.22
C LEU A 52 -5.54 7.32 -0.84
N ASP A 53 -6.09 6.63 -1.83
CA ASP A 53 -5.39 6.26 -3.05
C ASP A 53 -6.12 6.88 -4.24
N ARG A 54 -5.44 7.79 -4.95
CA ARG A 54 -5.99 8.44 -6.14
C ARG A 54 -5.02 8.27 -7.30
N GLY A 55 -5.47 7.58 -8.35
CA GLY A 55 -4.75 7.48 -9.62
C GLY A 55 -5.45 8.21 -10.77
N ARG A 56 -4.66 8.74 -11.72
CA ARG A 56 -5.12 9.20 -13.03
C ARG A 56 -4.01 8.99 -14.06
N GLY A 57 -4.33 8.51 -15.25
CA GLY A 57 -3.31 8.29 -16.26
C GLY A 57 -3.83 7.74 -17.58
N VAL A 58 -2.91 7.54 -18.51
CA VAL A 58 -3.10 6.75 -19.75
C VAL A 58 -2.31 5.47 -19.59
N TRP A 59 -3.00 4.40 -19.23
CA TRP A 59 -2.38 3.13 -18.88
C TRP A 59 -2.09 2.26 -20.11
N PRO A 60 -1.08 1.38 -20.05
CA PRO A 60 -0.95 0.26 -20.96
C PRO A 60 -2.16 -0.68 -20.86
N TYR A 61 -2.48 -1.32 -22.00
CA TYR A 61 -3.59 -2.28 -22.11
C TYR A 61 -3.52 -3.41 -21.07
N LYS A 62 -2.30 -3.85 -20.72
CA LYS A 62 -2.05 -4.85 -19.68
C LYS A 62 -1.12 -4.27 -18.63
N MET A 63 -1.45 -4.46 -17.37
CA MET A 63 -0.60 -4.04 -16.27
C MET A 63 -0.66 -5.02 -15.09
N THR A 64 0.46 -5.19 -14.40
CA THR A 64 0.53 -5.92 -13.14
C THR A 64 1.22 -5.04 -12.11
N TRP A 65 0.68 -4.97 -10.90
CA TRP A 65 1.28 -4.25 -9.80
C TRP A 65 1.22 -5.03 -8.50
N ASN A 66 2.18 -4.73 -7.62
CA ASN A 66 2.13 -5.08 -6.21
C ASN A 66 1.95 -3.83 -5.35
N TRP A 67 0.91 -3.73 -4.54
CA TRP A 67 0.75 -2.59 -3.65
C TRP A 67 0.58 -3.04 -2.21
N GLY A 68 1.25 -2.37 -1.28
CA GLY A 68 1.12 -2.62 0.14
C GLY A 68 1.03 -1.33 0.93
N THR A 69 0.25 -1.38 2.00
CA THR A 69 0.20 -0.32 3.00
C THR A 69 0.08 -0.89 4.41
N GLY A 70 0.63 -0.19 5.38
CA GLY A 70 0.51 -0.48 6.81
C GLY A 70 0.33 0.81 7.60
N ASN A 71 -0.58 0.84 8.55
CA ASN A 71 -0.95 2.06 9.28
C ASN A 71 -1.08 1.74 10.77
N GLY A 72 -0.66 2.68 11.61
CA GLY A 72 -0.69 2.49 13.05
C GLY A 72 0.16 3.47 13.83
N THR A 73 0.23 3.24 15.13
CA THR A 73 1.13 3.92 16.06
C THR A 73 2.01 2.87 16.73
N VAL A 74 3.32 2.96 16.57
CA VAL A 74 4.29 2.02 17.14
C VAL A 74 5.23 2.81 18.05
N HIS A 75 5.34 2.39 19.32
CA HIS A 75 6.13 3.08 20.33
C HIS A 75 5.85 4.60 20.45
N GLY A 76 4.59 5.00 20.23
CA GLY A 76 4.16 6.40 20.29
C GLY A 76 4.33 7.20 19.00
N VAL A 77 4.94 6.63 17.96
CA VAL A 77 5.15 7.27 16.65
C VAL A 77 4.08 6.80 15.67
N LYS A 78 3.42 7.73 14.97
CA LYS A 78 2.47 7.40 13.91
C LYS A 78 3.21 7.01 12.64
N LEU A 79 2.97 5.80 12.15
CA LEU A 79 3.64 5.26 10.97
C LEU A 79 2.64 4.90 9.86
N GLY A 80 2.98 5.29 8.63
CA GLY A 80 2.33 4.85 7.41
C GLY A 80 3.36 4.22 6.47
N LEU A 81 3.29 2.92 6.23
CA LEU A 81 4.10 2.23 5.23
C LEU A 81 3.36 2.30 3.89
N GLN A 82 4.03 2.73 2.82
CA GLN A 82 3.55 2.73 1.44
C GLN A 82 4.61 2.05 0.57
N ILE A 83 4.27 0.94 -0.07
CA ILE A 83 5.20 0.16 -0.88
C ILE A 83 4.54 -0.33 -2.17
N GLY A 84 5.29 -0.25 -3.27
CA GLY A 84 4.91 -0.63 -4.61
C GLY A 84 5.96 -1.53 -5.28
N GLY A 85 5.63 -2.05 -6.46
CA GLY A 85 6.55 -2.79 -7.32
C GLY A 85 5.86 -3.35 -8.57
N LYS A 86 6.64 -3.73 -9.57
CA LYS A 86 6.25 -4.24 -10.91
C LYS A 86 5.89 -3.17 -11.92
N TRP A 87 4.89 -2.31 -11.66
CA TRP A 87 4.45 -1.33 -12.67
C TRP A 87 5.37 -0.11 -12.77
N THR A 88 6.15 0.13 -11.73
CA THR A 88 7.14 1.20 -11.61
C THR A 88 8.52 0.80 -12.13
N ASP A 89 8.77 -0.50 -12.28
CA ASP A 89 10.10 -1.04 -12.52
C ASP A 89 10.71 -0.50 -13.82
N GLY A 90 11.95 -0.02 -13.74
CA GLY A 90 12.68 0.57 -14.87
C GLY A 90 12.17 1.94 -15.34
N THR A 91 11.19 2.55 -14.67
CA THR A 91 10.67 3.89 -15.03
C THR A 91 11.45 5.04 -14.40
N GLY A 92 12.31 4.75 -13.41
CA GLY A 92 13.02 5.76 -12.61
C GLY A 92 12.17 6.42 -11.51
N SER A 93 10.89 6.04 -11.39
CA SER A 93 9.99 6.45 -10.32
C SER A 93 9.59 5.23 -9.49
N THR A 94 9.47 5.38 -8.18
CA THR A 94 8.89 4.37 -7.29
C THR A 94 7.68 4.94 -6.58
N GLU A 95 6.86 4.07 -5.99
CA GLU A 95 5.76 4.49 -5.11
C GLU A 95 5.99 3.96 -3.70
N ASN A 96 7.21 4.19 -3.21
CA ASN A 96 7.75 3.63 -1.97
C ASN A 96 8.07 4.74 -0.97
N GLY A 97 7.74 4.52 0.31
CA GLY A 97 8.12 5.42 1.38
C GLY A 97 7.53 5.08 2.74
N LEU A 98 8.02 5.79 3.75
CA LEU A 98 7.53 5.76 5.12
C LEU A 98 7.01 7.14 5.52
N PHE A 99 5.80 7.19 6.04
CA PHE A 99 5.25 8.35 6.71
C PHE A 99 5.57 8.24 8.21
N VAL A 100 6.27 9.22 8.77
CA VAL A 100 6.60 9.30 10.20
C VAL A 100 5.98 10.58 10.76
N ASP A 101 5.01 10.44 11.67
CA ASP A 101 4.24 11.55 12.24
C ASP A 101 3.70 12.53 11.19
N GLY A 102 3.28 11.98 10.06
CA GLY A 102 2.74 12.73 8.92
C GLY A 102 3.79 13.28 7.96
N ARG A 103 5.09 13.12 8.21
CA ARG A 103 6.15 13.49 7.26
C ARG A 103 6.49 12.34 6.34
N LEU A 104 6.55 12.59 5.04
CA LEU A 104 6.94 11.59 4.04
C LEU A 104 8.46 11.45 3.93
N HIS A 105 8.92 10.21 3.94
CA HIS A 105 10.27 9.79 3.59
C HIS A 105 10.22 8.87 2.37
N TYR A 106 10.44 9.45 1.19
CA TYR A 106 10.42 8.76 -0.10
C TYR A 106 11.64 7.85 -0.29
N TRP A 107 11.42 6.65 -0.83
CA TRP A 107 12.48 5.69 -1.13
C TRP A 107 12.62 5.52 -2.65
N PRO A 108 13.74 5.93 -3.26
CA PRO A 108 13.93 5.86 -4.71
C PRO A 108 14.19 4.44 -5.24
N ASP A 109 14.50 3.49 -4.36
CA ASP A 109 14.89 2.14 -4.73
C ASP A 109 13.68 1.23 -4.98
N GLU A 110 13.81 0.36 -5.99
CA GLU A 110 12.88 -0.74 -6.22
C GLU A 110 12.96 -1.76 -5.08
N LEU A 111 11.83 -2.38 -4.74
CA LEU A 111 11.74 -3.35 -3.66
C LEU A 111 11.57 -4.76 -4.21
N THR A 112 12.18 -5.73 -3.53
CA THR A 112 11.96 -7.14 -3.83
C THR A 112 10.72 -7.61 -3.10
N TRP A 113 9.80 -8.27 -3.82
CA TRP A 113 8.57 -8.83 -3.28
C TRP A 113 8.59 -10.36 -3.35
N GLU A 114 8.40 -11.01 -2.20
CA GLU A 114 8.34 -12.46 -2.04
C GLU A 114 6.97 -12.86 -1.48
N TYR A 115 6.21 -13.64 -2.24
CA TYR A 115 4.88 -14.13 -1.87
C TYR A 115 4.51 -15.33 -2.75
N ASP A 116 3.66 -16.20 -2.22
CA ASP A 116 3.07 -17.31 -2.96
C ASP A 116 1.55 -17.12 -3.05
N LEU A 117 1.03 -16.98 -4.27
CA LEU A 117 -0.40 -16.82 -4.52
C LEU A 117 -1.16 -18.16 -4.54
N SER A 118 -0.44 -19.29 -4.56
CA SER A 118 -1.02 -20.63 -4.50
C SER A 118 -1.16 -21.15 -3.07
N ASP A 119 -0.40 -20.59 -2.12
CA ASP A 119 -0.47 -20.91 -0.70
C ASP A 119 -1.28 -19.84 0.07
N GLU A 120 -2.46 -20.24 0.54
CA GLU A 120 -3.36 -19.37 1.32
C GLU A 120 -2.81 -19.02 2.72
N THR A 121 -1.71 -19.64 3.15
CA THR A 121 -1.03 -19.34 4.41
C THR A 121 0.22 -18.47 4.23
N ALA A 122 0.73 -18.30 3.00
CA ALA A 122 2.01 -17.67 2.74
C ALA A 122 2.05 -16.17 3.08
N ASN A 123 3.03 -15.75 3.88
CA ASN A 123 3.29 -14.35 4.16
C ASN A 123 3.73 -13.58 2.91
N TRP A 124 3.64 -12.26 2.97
CA TRP A 124 4.21 -11.37 1.95
C TRP A 124 5.41 -10.68 2.57
N ARG A 125 6.60 -10.93 2.03
CA ARG A 125 7.82 -10.24 2.45
C ARG A 125 8.23 -9.24 1.39
N VAL A 126 8.58 -8.04 1.83
CA VAL A 126 9.06 -6.96 0.97
C VAL A 126 10.35 -6.41 1.57
N HIS A 127 11.43 -6.38 0.79
CA HIS A 127 12.73 -5.91 1.29
C HIS A 127 13.50 -5.09 0.26
N GLY A 128 14.37 -4.23 0.78
CA GLY A 128 15.24 -3.31 0.04
C GLY A 128 16.15 -2.54 1.00
N PRO A 129 16.88 -1.50 0.54
CA PRO A 129 17.84 -0.79 1.37
C PRO A 129 17.22 -0.13 2.61
N GLN A 130 15.99 0.41 2.50
CA GLN A 130 15.30 1.15 3.56
C GLN A 130 14.23 0.34 4.31
N VAL A 131 14.01 -0.93 3.96
CA VAL A 131 12.90 -1.72 4.53
C VAL A 131 13.15 -3.23 4.48
N ASP A 132 12.73 -3.94 5.52
CA ASP A 132 12.47 -5.39 5.47
C ASP A 132 11.19 -5.62 6.29
N ALA A 133 10.10 -5.88 5.58
CA ALA A 133 8.77 -5.94 6.14
C ALA A 133 8.08 -7.25 5.74
N THR A 134 7.40 -7.88 6.71
CA THR A 134 6.60 -9.08 6.46
C THR A 134 5.16 -8.85 6.91
N LEU A 135 4.21 -9.00 5.98
CA LEU A 135 2.79 -9.06 6.26
C LEU A 135 2.39 -10.50 6.56
N THR A 136 1.80 -10.71 7.73
CA THR A 136 1.11 -11.95 8.10
C THR A 136 -0.41 -11.74 7.93
N PRO A 137 -1.06 -12.32 6.91
CA PRO A 137 -2.48 -12.07 6.65
C PRO A 137 -3.40 -12.75 7.68
N PHE A 138 -4.39 -12.00 8.20
CA PHE A 138 -5.52 -12.56 8.96
C PHE A 138 -6.78 -12.71 8.11
N TYR A 139 -6.83 -12.08 6.93
CA TYR A 139 -7.92 -12.20 5.98
C TYR A 139 -7.37 -12.11 4.55
N ARG A 140 -7.90 -12.92 3.63
CA ARG A 140 -7.54 -12.88 2.22
C ARG A 140 -8.77 -12.70 1.35
N ARG A 141 -8.61 -11.90 0.31
CA ARG A 141 -9.61 -11.64 -0.71
C ARG A 141 -9.05 -11.96 -2.08
N ARG A 142 -9.77 -12.78 -2.83
CA ARG A 142 -9.53 -13.02 -4.25
C ARG A 142 -10.72 -12.50 -5.04
N ALA A 143 -10.47 -11.60 -5.98
CA ALA A 143 -11.48 -11.05 -6.89
C ALA A 143 -11.04 -11.28 -8.33
N VAL A 144 -11.89 -11.95 -9.11
CA VAL A 144 -11.64 -12.23 -10.53
C VAL A 144 -12.85 -11.80 -11.33
N THR A 145 -12.63 -10.93 -12.30
CA THR A 145 -13.64 -10.50 -13.27
C THR A 145 -13.05 -10.71 -14.66
N GLU A 146 -13.71 -11.50 -15.50
CA GLU A 146 -13.29 -11.73 -16.90
C GLU A 146 -14.48 -11.41 -17.81
N LEU A 147 -14.30 -10.45 -18.72
CA LEU A 147 -15.31 -9.93 -19.64
C LEU A 147 -14.69 -9.90 -21.05
N GLY A 148 -14.53 -11.07 -21.66
CA GLY A 148 -13.94 -11.21 -23.00
C GLY A 148 -12.48 -10.74 -23.04
N LEU A 149 -12.22 -9.62 -23.72
CA LEU A 149 -10.89 -9.00 -23.79
C LEU A 149 -10.54 -8.21 -22.53
N LEU A 150 -11.50 -7.93 -21.65
CA LEU A 150 -11.27 -7.25 -20.38
C LEU A 150 -11.06 -8.29 -19.26
N GLY A 151 -10.17 -8.01 -18.32
CA GLY A 151 -9.95 -8.89 -17.18
C GLY A 151 -9.26 -8.18 -16.02
N THR A 152 -9.75 -8.44 -14.81
CA THR A 152 -9.14 -7.98 -13.56
C THR A 152 -9.02 -9.16 -12.61
N ARG A 153 -7.82 -9.39 -12.10
CA ARG A 153 -7.54 -10.40 -11.07
C ARG A 153 -6.75 -9.76 -9.95
N ILE A 154 -7.31 -9.77 -8.74
CA ILE A 154 -6.71 -9.20 -7.55
C ILE A 154 -6.61 -10.28 -6.47
N HIS A 155 -5.41 -10.47 -5.94
CA HIS A 155 -5.16 -11.21 -4.71
C HIS A 155 -4.70 -10.22 -3.65
N GLN A 156 -5.39 -10.17 -2.52
CA GLN A 156 -5.14 -9.20 -1.47
C GLN A 156 -5.13 -9.92 -0.13
N GLY A 157 -4.06 -9.74 0.65
CA GLY A 157 -3.98 -10.16 2.04
C GLY A 157 -4.11 -8.94 2.94
N PHE A 158 -5.05 -8.97 3.88
CA PHE A 158 -5.15 -8.01 4.98
C PHE A 158 -4.53 -8.64 6.22
N GLY A 159 -3.68 -7.91 6.91
CA GLY A 159 -2.81 -8.50 7.93
C GLY A 159 -2.14 -7.49 8.84
N THR A 160 -1.23 -8.01 9.65
CA THR A 160 -0.31 -7.23 10.45
C THR A 160 1.08 -7.30 9.85
N TRP A 161 1.73 -6.15 9.72
CA TRP A 161 3.13 -6.04 9.35
C TRP A 161 4.03 -6.25 10.57
N SER A 162 5.25 -6.67 10.27
CA SER A 162 6.37 -6.81 11.20
C SER A 162 7.67 -6.49 10.47
N GLY A 163 8.73 -6.21 11.24
CA GLY A 163 10.05 -5.88 10.70
C GLY A 163 10.40 -4.41 10.89
N TRP A 164 11.04 -3.80 9.91
CA TRP A 164 11.59 -2.45 10.07
C TRP A 164 11.60 -1.64 8.77
N ALA A 165 11.60 -0.33 8.94
CA ALA A 165 11.83 0.65 7.89
C ALA A 165 12.71 1.80 8.41
N THR A 166 13.36 2.53 7.51
CA THR A 166 14.12 3.73 7.85
C THR A 166 13.58 4.99 7.21
N ASP A 167 13.70 6.11 7.91
CA ASP A 167 13.54 7.42 7.30
C ASP A 167 14.78 7.84 6.47
N ASN A 168 14.74 9.03 5.87
CA ASN A 168 15.83 9.54 5.05
C ASN A 168 17.09 9.91 5.86
N ASP A 169 16.96 10.07 7.17
CA ASP A 169 18.06 10.34 8.10
C ASP A 169 18.61 9.03 8.70
N GLN A 170 18.17 7.87 8.19
CA GLN A 170 18.55 6.52 8.62
C GLN A 170 18.08 6.14 10.04
N ASN A 171 17.12 6.88 10.62
CA ASN A 171 16.48 6.43 11.84
C ASN A 171 15.61 5.22 11.52
N ARG A 172 15.70 4.17 12.34
CA ARG A 172 14.99 2.91 12.13
C ARG A 172 13.73 2.84 13.00
N TYR A 173 12.63 2.46 12.39
CA TYR A 173 11.32 2.30 13.02
C TYR A 173 10.88 0.84 12.94
N SER A 174 10.32 0.33 14.04
CA SER A 174 9.64 -0.97 14.02
C SER A 174 8.31 -0.86 13.28
N LEU A 175 8.00 -1.85 12.46
CA LEU A 175 6.72 -1.99 11.77
C LEU A 175 5.77 -2.95 12.50
N ASP A 176 6.18 -3.47 13.65
CA ASP A 176 5.47 -4.51 14.37
C ASP A 176 4.08 -4.02 14.82
N GLY A 177 3.05 -4.68 14.30
CA GLY A 177 1.66 -4.40 14.63
C GLY A 177 0.99 -3.35 13.75
N LEU A 178 1.67 -2.80 12.73
CA LEU A 178 0.97 -1.98 11.74
C LEU A 178 -0.06 -2.84 11.01
N VAL A 179 -1.28 -2.33 10.88
CA VAL A 179 -2.38 -3.03 10.20
C VAL A 179 -2.52 -2.48 8.78
N GLY A 180 -2.70 -3.38 7.82
CA GLY A 180 -2.98 -2.97 6.45
C GLY A 180 -3.09 -4.16 5.52
N TRP A 181 -2.58 -4.01 4.30
CA TRP A 181 -2.67 -5.05 3.28
C TRP A 181 -1.48 -5.07 2.33
N ALA A 182 -1.35 -6.18 1.61
CA ALA A 182 -0.53 -6.34 0.42
C ALA A 182 -1.39 -6.98 -0.67
N GLU A 183 -1.20 -6.57 -1.92
CA GLU A 183 -1.91 -7.10 -3.06
C GLU A 183 -1.01 -7.31 -4.27
N GLU A 184 -1.39 -8.29 -5.10
CA GLU A 184 -1.02 -8.32 -6.51
C GLU A 184 -2.30 -8.17 -7.33
N ALA A 185 -2.30 -7.21 -8.25
CA ALA A 185 -3.37 -7.02 -9.21
C ALA A 185 -2.85 -7.16 -10.64
N ARG A 186 -3.60 -7.87 -11.46
CA ARG A 186 -3.37 -8.04 -12.91
C ARG A 186 -4.58 -7.52 -13.65
N ASN A 187 -4.35 -6.58 -14.56
CA ASN A 187 -5.41 -5.92 -15.30
C ASN A 187 -5.17 -5.98 -16.80
N ARG A 188 -6.29 -6.05 -17.52
CA ARG A 188 -6.39 -5.99 -18.97
C ARG A 188 -7.64 -5.18 -19.32
N TRP A 189 -7.48 -4.00 -19.93
CA TRP A 189 -8.58 -3.06 -20.24
C TRP A 189 -8.53 -2.61 -21.69
#